data_AF-A0A2G6MTS0-F1
#
_entry.id   AF-A0A2G6MTS0-F1
#
_cell.length_a   1.000
_cell.length_b   1.000
_cell.length_c   1.000
_cell.angle_alpha   90.00
_cell.angle_beta   90.00
_cell.angle_gamma   90.00
#
_symmetry.space_group_name_H-M   'P 1'
#
loop_
_entity.id
_entity.type
_entity.pdbx_description
1 polymer ?
#
loop_
_entity_poly.entity_id
_entity_poly.type
_entity_poly.pdbx_seq_one_letter_code
_entity_poly.pdbx_strand_id
1 'polypeptide(L)' 'MNEKNLDKNPPPPPQMSPYVFTILLLGFGLWCFWDGWLTTDAEMAEYALFNQVASAVLIPWAIWDFFKVKKKYKKK' A
#
# COMPACT_ATOMS: atom_id res chain seq x y z
N MET A 1 -24.74 16.95 42.56
CA MET A 1 -24.43 17.11 41.12
C MET A 1 -23.27 16.17 40.82
N ASN A 2 -23.50 15.06 40.11
CA ASN A 2 -22.46 14.06 39.83
C ASN A 2 -21.72 14.42 38.55
N GLU A 3 -20.47 14.82 38.70
CA GLU A 3 -19.56 15.14 37.61
C GLU A 3 -19.14 13.82 36.93
N LYS A 4 -19.64 13.61 35.71
CA LYS A 4 -19.28 12.47 34.89
C LYS A 4 -17.84 12.68 34.41
N ASN A 5 -16.92 11.87 34.92
CA ASN A 5 -15.57 11.74 34.39
C ASN A 5 -15.67 11.42 32.89
N LEU A 6 -15.45 12.42 32.02
CA LEU A 6 -15.28 12.21 30.59
C LEU A 6 -13.94 11.51 30.40
N ASP A 7 -14.02 10.21 30.10
CA ASP A 7 -12.92 9.43 29.55
C ASP A 7 -12.22 10.23 28.44
N LYS A 8 -11.00 10.71 28.73
CA LYS A 8 -10.13 11.43 27.79
C LYS A 8 -9.49 10.50 26.76
N ASN A 9 -10.16 9.41 26.39
CA ASN A 9 -9.65 8.54 25.35
C ASN A 9 -9.98 9.17 24.00
N PRO A 10 -8.97 9.60 23.22
CA PRO A 10 -9.23 10.13 21.89
C PRO A 10 -10.00 9.08 21.08
N PRO A 11 -11.00 9.50 20.28
CA PRO A 11 -11.72 8.56 19.43
C PRO A 11 -10.71 7.77 18.60
N PRO A 12 -10.93 6.46 18.41
CA PRO A 12 -10.01 5.64 17.63
C PRO A 12 -9.86 6.30 16.25
N PRO A 13 -8.62 6.43 15.76
CA PRO A 13 -8.38 7.11 14.50
C PRO A 13 -9.21 6.48 13.39
N PRO A 14 -9.69 7.28 12.41
CA PRO A 14 -10.50 6.79 11.31
C PRO A 14 -9.82 5.58 10.67
N GLN A 15 -10.50 4.44 10.70
CA GLN A 15 -9.99 3.19 10.17
C GLN A 15 -10.13 3.23 8.65
N MET A 16 -9.13 3.77 7.96
CA MET A 16 -8.97 3.49 6.52
C MET A 16 -8.98 1.98 6.32
N SER A 17 -9.62 1.51 5.24
CA SER A 17 -9.69 0.08 4.96
C SER A 17 -8.26 -0.49 4.93
N PRO A 18 -8.00 -1.59 5.67
CA PRO A 18 -6.65 -2.11 5.91
C PRO A 18 -5.81 -2.33 4.67
N TYR A 19 -6.47 -2.61 3.56
CA TYR A 19 -5.84 -3.02 2.32
C TYR A 19 -5.79 -1.90 1.28
N VAL A 20 -6.28 -0.69 1.57
CA VAL A 20 -6.26 0.43 0.61
C VAL A 20 -4.82 0.72 0.18
N PHE A 21 -3.91 0.84 1.16
CA PHE A 21 -2.50 1.05 0.87
C PHE A 21 -1.91 -0.12 0.09
N THR A 22 -2.19 -1.35 0.52
CA THR A 22 -1.70 -2.57 -0.15
C THR A 22 -2.16 -2.67 -1.60
N ILE A 23 -3.44 -2.38 -1.89
CA ILE A 23 -4.02 -2.42 -3.23
C ILE A 23 -3.42 -1.32 -4.11
N LEU A 24 -3.28 -0.10 -3.59
CA LEU A 24 -2.63 0.99 -4.32
C LEU A 24 -1.18 0.63 -4.66
N LEU A 25 -0.45 0.06 -3.71
CA LEU A 25 0.96 -0.28 -3.89
C LEU A 25 1.14 -1.45 -4.86
N LEU A 26 0.24 -2.45 -4.80
CA LEU A 26 0.24 -3.59 -5.71
C LEU A 26 -0.20 -3.18 -7.12
N GLY A 27 -1.25 -2.36 -7.24
CA GLY A 27 -1.73 -1.83 -8.52
C GLY A 27 -0.70 -0.94 -9.21
N PHE A 28 -0.07 -0.03 -8.45
CA PHE A 28 1.00 0.81 -8.97
C PHE A 28 2.25 -0.01 -9.34
N GLY A 29 2.62 -0.99 -8.51
CA GLY A 29 3.73 -1.90 -8.81
C GLY A 29 3.51 -2.74 -10.08
N LEU A 30 2.30 -3.26 -10.28
CA LEU A 30 1.92 -3.99 -11.50
C LEU A 30 1.88 -3.08 -12.73
N TRP A 31 1.42 -1.84 -12.57
CA TRP A 31 1.47 -0.85 -13.64
C TRP A 31 2.90 -0.56 -14.08
N CYS A 32 3.79 -0.27 -13.13
CA CYS A 32 5.23 -0.09 -13.40
C CYS A 32 5.86 -1.36 -13.99
N PHE A 33 5.39 -2.55 -13.62
CA PHE A 33 5.88 -3.79 -14.22
C PHE A 33 5.52 -3.88 -15.70
N TRP A 34 4.26 -3.57 -16.04
CA TRP A 34 3.81 -3.52 -17.42
C TRP A 34 4.61 -2.50 -18.23
N ASP A 35 4.74 -1.28 -17.71
CA ASP A 35 5.39 -0.15 -18.39
C ASP A 35 6.93 -0.29 -18.47
N GLY A 36 7.55 -0.99 -17.51
CA GLY A 36 8.99 -1.19 -17.48
C GLY A 36 9.49 -2.44 -18.21
N TRP A 37 8.68 -3.51 -18.27
CA TRP A 37 9.13 -4.81 -18.79
C TRP A 37 8.40 -5.29 -20.05
N LEU A 38 7.12 -4.95 -20.21
CA LEU A 38 6.27 -5.48 -21.27
C LEU A 38 6.02 -4.46 -22.39
N THR A 39 5.99 -3.17 -22.07
CA THR A 39 5.84 -2.10 -23.06
C THR A 39 7.14 -1.89 -23.84
N THR A 40 7.05 -1.58 -25.13
CA THR A 40 8.20 -1.28 -26.01
C THR A 40 8.11 0.14 -26.59
N ASP A 41 7.34 1.00 -25.92
CA ASP A 41 7.10 2.36 -26.37
C ASP A 41 8.35 3.23 -26.21
N ALA A 42 8.70 3.98 -27.26
CA ALA A 42 9.95 4.72 -27.32
C ALA A 42 9.99 5.91 -26.35
N GLU A 43 8.83 6.51 -26.03
CA GLU A 43 8.71 7.56 -25.02
C GLU A 43 8.92 7.04 -23.59
N MET A 44 8.61 5.76 -23.34
CA MET A 44 8.76 5.14 -22.02
C MET A 44 10.18 4.58 -21.79
N ALA A 45 11.03 4.57 -22.82
CA ALA A 45 12.41 4.08 -22.71
C ALA A 45 13.25 4.87 -21.68
N GLU A 46 13.00 6.18 -21.54
CA GLU A 46 13.69 7.02 -20.55
C GLU A 46 13.28 6.65 -19.11
N TYR A 47 12.02 6.25 -18.91
CA TYR A 47 11.47 5.87 -17.62
C TYR A 47 11.51 4.35 -17.37
N ALA A 48 11.95 3.56 -18.34
CA ALA A 48 11.94 2.10 -18.28
C ALA A 48 12.73 1.58 -17.07
N LEU A 49 13.93 2.11 -16.82
CA LEU A 49 14.73 1.73 -15.66
C LEU A 49 14.04 2.08 -14.34
N PHE A 50 13.42 3.25 -14.26
CA PHE A 50 12.67 3.67 -13.07
C PHE A 50 11.48 2.73 -12.82
N ASN A 51 10.69 2.44 -13.85
CA ASN A 51 9.53 1.54 -13.77
C ASN A 51 9.94 0.09 -13.45
N GLN A 52 11.05 -0.39 -13.99
CA GLN A 52 11.61 -1.71 -13.68
C GLN A 52 12.02 -1.82 -12.21
N VAL A 53 12.79 -0.85 -11.71
CA VAL A 53 13.22 -0.84 -10.30
C VAL A 53 12.04 -0.63 -9.37
N ALA A 54 11.15 0.32 -9.69
CA ALA A 54 9.95 0.58 -8.91
C ALA A 54 9.06 -0.67 -8.82
N SER A 55 8.82 -1.37 -9.92
CA SER A 55 8.03 -2.62 -9.90
C SER A 55 8.70 -3.72 -9.07
N ALA A 56 10.02 -3.87 -9.18
CA ALA A 56 10.79 -4.85 -8.42
C ALA A 56 10.80 -4.58 -6.91
N VAL A 57 10.63 -3.32 -6.49
CA VAL A 57 10.54 -2.95 -5.07
C VAL A 57 9.09 -2.97 -4.57
N LEU A 58 8.17 -2.36 -5.31
CA LEU A 58 6.77 -2.19 -4.90
C LEU A 58 6.02 -3.52 -4.83
N ILE A 59 6.21 -4.43 -5.78
CA ILE A 59 5.47 -5.71 -5.77
C ILE A 59 5.83 -6.55 -4.54
N PRO A 60 7.12 -6.82 -4.22
CA PRO A 60 7.48 -7.51 -2.99
C PRO A 60 7.07 -6.76 -1.72
N TRP A 61 7.14 -5.43 -1.72
CA TRP A 61 6.71 -4.62 -0.58
C TRP A 61 5.20 -4.73 -0.34
N ALA A 62 4.39 -4.69 -1.39
CA ALA A 62 2.94 -4.87 -1.31
C ALA A 62 2.59 -6.28 -0.79
N ILE A 63 3.31 -7.31 -1.24
CA ILE A 63 3.14 -8.67 -0.73
C ILE A 63 3.45 -8.74 0.77
N TRP A 64 4.58 -8.16 1.20
CA TRP A 64 4.94 -8.11 2.61
C TRP A 64 3.90 -7.36 3.46
N ASP A 65 3.45 -6.19 2.99
CA ASP A 65 2.43 -5.38 3.65
C ASP A 65 1.11 -6.15 3.77
N PHE A 66 0.69 -6.84 2.71
CA PHE A 66 -0.50 -7.71 2.72
C PHE A 66 -0.45 -8.73 3.85
N PHE A 67 0.68 -9.44 4.01
CA PHE A 67 0.84 -10.43 5.08
C PHE A 67 0.88 -9.79 6.47
N LYS A 68 1.52 -8.63 6.60
CA LYS A 68 1.58 -7.88 7.86
C LYS A 68 0.19 -7.42 8.30
N VAL A 69 -0.59 -6.85 7.37
CA VAL A 69 -1.98 -6.44 7.60
C VAL A 69 -2.83 -7.67 7.93
N LYS A 70 -2.76 -8.74 7.13
CA LYS A 70 -3.49 -9.99 7.39
C LYS A 70 -3.21 -10.55 8.79
N LYS A 71 -1.96 -10.53 9.25
CA LYS A 71 -1.57 -10.98 10.60
C LYS A 71 -2.11 -10.08 11.72
N LYS A 72 -2.18 -8.77 11.48
CA LYS A 72 -2.72 -7.78 12.44
C LYS A 72 -4.23 -7.94 12.61
N TYR A 73 -4.95 -8.19 11.52
CA TYR A 73 -6.40 -8.39 11.55
C TYR A 73 -6.82 -9.79 12.01
N LYS A 74 -5.98 -10.82 11.84
CA LYS A 74 -6.23 -12.15 12.44
C LYS A 74 -6.08 -12.19 13.97
N LYS A 75 -5.42 -11.19 14.56
CA LYS A 75 -5.18 -11.10 16.02
C LYS A 75 -6.21 -10.23 16.76
N LYS A 76 -7.10 -9.55 16.03
CA LYS A 76 -8.30 -8.92 16.57
C LYS A 76 -9.47 -9.88 16.41
#